data_AF-A0A952Z2A1-F1
#
_entry.id   AF-A0A952Z2A1-F1
#
_cell.length_a   1.000
_cell.length_b   1.000
_cell.length_c   1.000
_cell.angle_alpha   90.00
_cell.angle_beta   90.00
_cell.angle_gamma   90.00
#
_symmetry.space_group_name_H-M   'P 1'
#
loop_
_entity.id
_entity.type
_entity.pdbx_description
1 polymer ?
#
loop_
_entity_poly.entity_id
_entity_poly.type
_entity_poly.pdbx_seq_one_letter_code
_entity_poly.pdbx_strand_id
1 'polypeptide(L)'
;MKKVRETGELVSCSVTDEKYLAFVPAALPPKPSLDMGQLGNLLASASAALGRLDGLAGFLPDIGLFIYMYVRKEALLSSQIEGTQSSFSDLLMHENEATRKPDYVFQVGQVSET
;
A
#
# COMPACT_ATOMS: atom_id res chain seq x y z
N MET A 1 -31.57 -13.24 -13.62
CA MET A 1 -31.53 -11.94 -12.89
C MET A 1 -30.43 -12.05 -11.83
N LYS A 2 -29.36 -11.22 -11.90
CA LYS A 2 -28.31 -11.21 -10.86
C LYS A 2 -28.91 -10.58 -9.59
N LYS A 3 -29.03 -11.34 -8.51
CA LYS A 3 -29.42 -10.80 -7.20
C LYS A 3 -28.32 -9.84 -6.74
N VAL A 4 -28.66 -8.57 -6.56
CA VAL A 4 -27.78 -7.60 -5.90
C VAL A 4 -27.57 -8.10 -4.47
N ARG A 5 -26.31 -8.24 -4.06
CA ARG A 5 -25.97 -8.64 -2.67
C ARG A 5 -26.03 -7.39 -1.81
N GLU A 6 -26.73 -7.45 -0.68
CA GLU A 6 -26.62 -6.42 0.35
C GLU A 6 -25.22 -6.47 0.94
N THR A 7 -24.47 -5.38 0.81
CA THR A 7 -23.05 -5.29 1.22
C THR A 7 -22.88 -4.82 2.66
N GLY A 8 -23.96 -4.39 3.30
CA GLY A 8 -23.99 -3.83 4.64
C GLY A 8 -25.24 -2.97 4.85
N GLU A 9 -25.32 -2.34 6.02
CA GLU A 9 -26.44 -1.49 6.44
C GLU A 9 -25.92 -0.12 6.90
N LEU A 10 -26.75 0.92 6.72
CA LEU A 10 -26.48 2.24 7.31
C LEU A 10 -27.15 2.31 8.69
N VAL A 11 -26.35 2.48 9.73
CA VAL A 11 -26.80 2.61 11.11
C VAL A 11 -26.72 4.08 11.53
N SER A 12 -27.80 4.60 12.12
CA SER A 12 -27.78 5.95 12.68
C SER A 12 -27.00 5.95 13.99
N CYS A 13 -25.97 6.78 14.06
CA CYS A 13 -25.11 6.96 15.22
C CYS A 13 -25.15 8.42 15.69
N SER A 14 -24.80 8.67 16.94
CA SER A 14 -24.69 10.01 17.48
C SER A 14 -23.49 10.17 18.41
N VAL A 15 -22.73 11.26 18.26
CA VAL A 15 -21.64 11.65 19.17
C VAL A 15 -21.89 13.10 19.57
N THR A 16 -21.95 13.38 20.88
CA THR A 16 -22.10 14.74 21.46
C THR A 16 -23.11 15.61 20.70
N ASP A 17 -24.33 15.08 20.51
CA ASP A 17 -25.48 15.70 19.82
C ASP A 17 -25.44 15.80 18.28
N GLU A 18 -24.38 15.35 17.60
CA GLU A 18 -24.36 15.24 16.14
C GLU A 18 -24.80 13.86 15.66
N LYS A 19 -25.79 13.80 14.75
CA LYS A 19 -26.27 12.55 14.13
C LYS A 19 -25.58 12.31 12.79
N TYR A 20 -25.09 11.09 12.58
CA TYR A 20 -24.51 10.64 11.32
C TYR A 20 -24.98 9.22 10.97
N LEU A 21 -24.75 8.81 9.72
CA LEU A 21 -24.98 7.44 9.25
C LEU A 21 -23.64 6.74 9.10
N ALA A 22 -23.45 5.64 9.82
CA ALA A 22 -22.30 4.77 9.70
C ALA A 22 -22.64 3.58 8.78
N PHE A 23 -21.81 3.29 7.79
CA PHE A 23 -21.94 2.06 7.02
C PHE A 23 -21.31 0.89 7.78
N VAL A 24 -22.12 -0.11 8.11
CA VAL A 24 -21.70 -1.34 8.76
C VAL A 24 -21.70 -2.46 7.72
N PRO A 25 -20.54 -2.96 7.28
CA PRO A 25 -20.47 -4.01 6.28
C PRO A 25 -21.06 -5.33 6.80
N ALA A 26 -21.64 -6.11 5.89
CA ALA A 26 -22.11 -7.45 6.21
C ALA A 26 -20.94 -8.35 6.68
N ALA A 27 -21.19 -9.21 7.67
CA ALA A 27 -20.18 -10.09 8.22
C ALA A 27 -19.62 -11.05 7.15
N LEU A 28 -18.31 -11.31 7.21
CA LEU A 28 -17.66 -12.33 6.42
C LEU A 28 -17.78 -13.71 7.11
N PRO A 29 -17.98 -14.80 6.35
CA PRO A 29 -18.05 -14.88 4.89
C PRO A 29 -19.43 -14.44 4.33
N PRO A 30 -19.47 -13.93 3.08
CA PRO A 30 -20.71 -13.45 2.47
C PRO A 30 -21.72 -14.58 2.28
N LYS A 31 -23.01 -14.26 2.47
CA LYS A 31 -24.14 -15.15 2.19
C LYS A 31 -25.00 -14.55 1.08
N PRO A 32 -25.27 -15.26 -0.03
CA PRO A 32 -24.69 -16.57 -0.40
C PRO A 32 -23.18 -16.48 -0.65
N SER A 33 -22.51 -17.63 -0.59
CA SER A 33 -21.06 -17.74 -0.80
C SER A 33 -20.63 -17.20 -2.17
N LEU A 34 -19.35 -16.91 -2.33
CA LEU A 34 -18.78 -16.51 -3.62
C LEU A 34 -18.99 -17.63 -4.65
N ASP A 35 -19.32 -17.24 -5.88
CA ASP A 35 -19.39 -18.18 -7.01
C ASP A 35 -17.97 -18.44 -7.52
N MET A 36 -17.44 -19.61 -7.17
CA MET A 36 -16.09 -20.02 -7.57
C MET A 36 -15.99 -20.48 -9.03
N GLY A 37 -17.12 -20.65 -9.75
CA GLY A 37 -17.09 -21.09 -11.15
C GLY A 37 -16.39 -20.07 -12.06
N GLN A 38 -16.80 -18.79 -11.98
CA GLN A 38 -16.15 -17.72 -12.74
C GLN A 38 -14.83 -17.27 -12.09
N LEU A 39 -14.79 -17.21 -10.75
CA LEU A 39 -13.62 -16.72 -10.02
C LEU A 39 -12.44 -17.69 -10.07
N GLY A 40 -12.68 -19.00 -10.20
CA GLY A 40 -11.65 -20.03 -10.18
C GLY A 40 -10.61 -19.87 -11.29
N ASN A 41 -11.04 -19.57 -12.52
CA ASN A 41 -10.12 -19.36 -13.65
C ASN A 41 -9.27 -18.09 -13.48
N LEU A 42 -9.87 -17.02 -12.96
CA LEU A 42 -9.16 -15.78 -12.65
C LEU A 42 -8.14 -15.99 -11.54
N LEU A 43 -8.53 -16.72 -10.49
CA LEU A 43 -7.64 -17.09 -9.38
C LEU A 43 -6.47 -17.94 -9.87
N ALA A 44 -6.72 -18.98 -10.66
CA ALA A 44 -5.67 -19.82 -11.23
C ALA A 44 -4.69 -19.01 -12.09
N SER A 45 -5.21 -18.09 -12.91
CA SER A 45 -4.40 -17.21 -13.76
C SER A 45 -3.53 -16.26 -12.93
N ALA A 46 -4.09 -15.67 -11.87
CA ALA A 46 -3.37 -14.80 -10.95
C ALA A 46 -2.28 -15.57 -10.18
N SER A 47 -2.61 -16.75 -9.64
CA SER A 47 -1.65 -17.63 -8.96
C SER A 47 -0.50 -18.05 -9.88
N ALA A 48 -0.79 -18.39 -11.15
CA ALA A 48 0.25 -18.71 -12.13
C ALA A 48 1.15 -17.51 -12.45
N ALA A 49 0.60 -16.29 -12.51
CA ALA A 49 1.39 -15.08 -12.71
C ALA A 49 2.31 -14.79 -11.52
N LEU A 50 1.82 -14.97 -10.28
CA LEU A 50 2.64 -14.85 -9.07
C LEU A 50 3.76 -15.89 -9.04
N GLY A 51 3.47 -17.15 -9.39
CA GLY A 51 4.48 -18.20 -9.48
C GLY A 51 5.56 -17.91 -10.53
N ARG A 52 5.20 -17.30 -11.67
CA ARG A 52 6.19 -16.85 -12.66
C ARG A 52 7.07 -15.72 -12.12
N LEU A 53 6.50 -14.77 -11.39
CA LEU A 53 7.27 -13.69 -10.75
C LEU A 53 8.28 -14.25 -9.74
N ASP A 54 7.83 -15.17 -8.88
CA ASP A 54 8.68 -15.84 -7.90
C ASP A 54 9.81 -16.63 -8.57
N GLY A 55 9.48 -17.37 -9.64
CA GLY A 55 10.48 -18.09 -10.44
C GLY A 55 11.53 -17.17 -11.09
N LEU A 56 11.15 -15.95 -11.50
CA LEU A 56 12.08 -14.96 -12.05
C LEU A 56 12.96 -14.30 -10.98
N ALA A 57 12.47 -14.21 -9.74
CA ALA A 57 13.20 -13.56 -8.64
C ALA A 57 14.57 -14.20 -8.38
N GLY A 58 14.72 -15.51 -8.62
CA GLY A 58 15.99 -16.23 -8.49
C GLY A 58 17.05 -15.86 -9.54
N PHE A 59 16.67 -15.17 -10.63
CA PHE A 59 17.60 -14.71 -11.66
C PHE A 59 17.99 -13.23 -11.52
N LEU A 60 17.44 -12.53 -10.52
CA LEU A 60 17.71 -11.12 -10.33
C LEU A 60 19.10 -10.91 -9.72
N PRO A 61 19.88 -9.92 -10.20
CA PRO A 61 21.20 -9.60 -9.66
C PRO A 61 21.17 -9.16 -8.19
N ASP A 62 20.15 -8.40 -7.80
CA ASP A 62 19.90 -7.96 -6.43
C ASP A 62 18.38 -7.89 -6.17
N ILE A 63 17.89 -8.89 -5.44
CA ILE A 63 16.48 -8.97 -5.05
C ILE A 63 16.09 -7.88 -4.05
N GLY A 64 17.02 -7.44 -3.21
CA GLY A 64 16.79 -6.39 -2.22
C GLY A 64 16.52 -5.05 -2.89
N LEU A 65 17.33 -4.68 -3.89
CA LEU A 65 17.11 -3.48 -4.69
C LEU A 65 15.79 -3.57 -5.48
N PHE A 66 15.48 -4.74 -6.06
CA PHE A 66 14.22 -4.95 -6.78
C PHE A 66 12.99 -4.73 -5.88
N ILE A 67 12.96 -5.36 -4.70
CA ILE A 67 11.89 -5.17 -3.71
C ILE A 67 11.82 -3.72 -3.26
N TYR A 68 12.97 -3.12 -2.93
CA TYR A 68 13.06 -1.72 -2.53
C TYR A 68 12.35 -0.80 -3.54
N MET A 69 12.65 -0.96 -4.84
CA MET A 69 12.05 -0.16 -5.92
C MET A 69 10.55 -0.38 -6.08
N TYR A 70 10.09 -1.62 -6.05
CA TYR A 70 8.66 -1.90 -6.23
C TYR A 70 7.82 -1.49 -5.03
N VAL A 71 8.34 -1.56 -3.80
CA VAL A 71 7.65 -1.00 -2.63
C VAL A 71 7.42 0.51 -2.79
N ARG A 72 8.41 1.27 -3.28
CA ARG A 72 8.25 2.73 -3.52
C ARG A 72 7.26 2.99 -4.62
N LYS A 73 7.31 2.19 -5.68
CA LYS A 73 6.39 2.29 -6.80
C LYS A 73 4.94 2.05 -6.35
N GLU A 74 4.68 1.02 -5.57
CA GLU A 74 3.34 0.74 -5.03
C GLU A 74 2.86 1.82 -4.06
N ALA A 75 3.74 2.32 -3.18
CA ALA A 75 3.42 3.42 -2.28
C ALA A 75 3.07 4.72 -3.05
N LEU A 76 3.80 5.01 -4.13
CA LEU A 76 3.50 6.13 -5.02
C LEU A 76 2.13 5.97 -5.69
N LEU A 77 1.89 4.81 -6.32
CA LEU A 77 0.63 4.54 -7.01
C LEU A 77 -0.56 4.60 -6.05
N SER A 78 -0.39 4.07 -4.83
CA SER A 78 -1.41 4.15 -3.77
C SER A 78 -1.69 5.60 -3.38
N SER A 79 -0.63 6.42 -3.20
CA SER A 79 -0.78 7.85 -2.87
C SER A 79 -1.43 8.65 -4.01
N GLN A 80 -1.20 8.25 -5.26
CA GLN A 80 -1.84 8.87 -6.43
C GLN A 80 -3.34 8.60 -6.48
N ILE A 81 -3.81 7.43 -6.02
CA ILE A 81 -5.25 7.15 -5.88
C ILE A 81 -5.91 8.11 -4.88
N GLU A 82 -5.16 8.52 -3.84
CA GLU A 82 -5.62 9.50 -2.84
C GLU A 82 -5.48 10.97 -3.31
N GLY A 83 -4.98 11.20 -4.53
CA GLY A 83 -4.88 12.52 -5.15
C GLY A 83 -3.49 13.17 -5.09
N THR A 84 -2.48 12.46 -4.59
CA THR A 84 -1.10 12.97 -4.56
C THR A 84 -0.50 13.02 -5.97
N GLN A 85 0.14 14.13 -6.33
CA GLN A 85 0.83 14.29 -7.62
C GLN A 85 2.34 14.24 -7.39
N SER A 86 2.97 13.12 -7.76
CA SER A 86 4.42 12.96 -7.74
C SER A 86 4.81 11.89 -8.76
N SER A 87 6.01 11.99 -9.34
CA SER A 87 6.57 10.96 -10.20
C SER A 87 7.49 10.02 -9.41
N PHE A 88 7.76 8.84 -9.98
CA PHE A 88 8.72 7.90 -9.39
C PHE A 88 10.12 8.50 -9.31
N SER A 89 10.53 9.28 -10.32
CA SER A 89 11.81 9.98 -10.30
C SER A 89 11.89 10.99 -9.16
N ASP A 90 10.83 11.78 -8.94
CA ASP A 90 10.81 12.80 -7.87
C ASP A 90 10.96 12.15 -6.49
N LEU A 91 10.26 11.03 -6.26
CA LEU A 91 10.41 10.27 -5.02
C LEU A 91 11.84 9.77 -4.81
N LEU A 92 12.46 9.20 -5.85
CA LEU A 92 13.83 8.68 -5.73
C LEU A 92 14.86 9.79 -5.52
N MET A 93 14.69 10.93 -6.19
CA MET A 93 15.56 12.09 -5.98
C MET A 93 15.43 12.60 -4.54
N HIS A 94 14.21 12.73 -4.03
CA HIS A 94 13.96 13.13 -2.66
C HIS A 94 14.53 12.14 -1.62
N GLU A 95 14.37 10.82 -1.81
CA GLU A 95 14.95 9.80 -0.93
C GLU A 95 16.50 9.84 -0.92
N ASN A 96 17.11 10.08 -2.08
CA ASN A 96 18.56 10.24 -2.21
C ASN A 96 19.07 11.53 -1.56
N GLU A 97 18.32 12.63 -1.65
CA GLU A 97 18.66 13.88 -0.94
C GLU A 97 18.52 13.73 0.58
N ALA A 98 17.50 13.00 1.04
CA ALA A 98 17.29 12.71 2.47
C ALA A 98 18.43 11.89 3.08
N THR A 99 19.03 10.98 2.30
CA THR A 99 20.21 10.21 2.72
C THR A 99 21.53 10.98 2.62
N ARG A 100 21.56 12.12 1.90
CA ARG A 100 22.73 13.00 1.74
C ARG A 100 22.88 14.09 2.80
N LYS A 101 21.99 14.20 3.79
CA LYS A 101 22.17 15.18 4.87
C LYS A 101 23.50 14.90 5.59
N PRO A 102 24.48 15.82 5.56
CA PRO A 102 25.75 15.60 6.24
C PRO A 102 25.47 15.53 7.74
N ASP A 103 26.13 14.60 8.42
CA ASP A 103 26.24 14.57 9.86
C ASP A 103 26.57 16.00 10.33
N TYR A 104 25.68 16.61 11.11
CA TYR A 104 26.02 17.81 11.86
C TYR A 104 27.07 17.37 12.89
N VAL A 105 28.34 17.42 12.51
CA VAL A 105 29.45 17.28 13.44
C VAL A 105 29.39 18.53 14.32
N PHE A 106 28.85 18.39 15.53
CA PHE A 106 29.05 19.37 16.59
C PHE A 106 30.57 19.43 16.85
N GLN A 107 31.23 20.43 16.27
CA GLN A 107 32.59 20.77 16.65
C GLN A 107 32.50 21.34 18.06
N VAL A 108 32.73 20.50 19.07
CA VAL A 108 32.88 20.93 20.45
C VAL A 108 34.03 21.93 20.46
N GLY A 109 33.67 23.21 20.65
CA GLY A 109 34.65 24.28 20.83
C GLY A 109 35.61 23.86 21.94
N GLN A 110 36.90 23.82 21.59
CA GLN A 110 37.96 23.67 22.58
C GLN A 110 37.80 24.82 23.57
N VAL A 111 37.37 24.50 24.79
CA VAL A 111 37.49 25.42 25.92
C VAL A 111 38.97 25.51 26.25
N SER A 112 39.49 26.72 26.08
CA SER A 112 40.82 27.12 26.54
C SER A 112 40.91 26.98 28.06
N GLU A 113 41.79 26.09 28.52
CA GLU A 113 42.31 26.15 29.89
C GLU A 113 43.68 26.86 29.84
N THR A 114 43.67 28.06 30.45
CA THR A 114 44.79 28.90 30.96
C THR A 114 46.06 29.06 30.14
#